data_AF-A0A7J6M499-F1
#
_entry.id   AF-A0A7J6M499-F1
#
_cell.length_a   1.000
_cell.length_b   1.000
_cell.length_c   1.000
_cell.angle_alpha   90.00
_cell.angle_beta   90.00
_cell.angle_gamma   90.00
#
_symmetry.space_group_name_H-M   'P 1'
#
loop_
_entity.id
_entity.type
_entity.pdbx_description
1 polymer ?
#
loop_
_entity_poly.entity_id
_entity_poly.type
_entity_poly.pdbx_seq_one_letter_code
_entity_poly.pdbx_strand_id
1 'polypeptide(L)'
;MWFVLIWFYLWPTGGYWSVFHSFPFYIGLLSSTLPLNLLMFGINDMVDFDVDQLHTRKGSYIFGARASRSELAQLPLLMAVIILCPIVVLAVMATERVNSALWVLCFLLCNIVYNVPPVALARKPYDLHGEMVDIEGDAKCGKNTTVVKLGRLKAQWLMWTLTACAALVTYILLGSVVLTTYYLIDLALSVYGHTRGAGSLEKDTTTIFKVQSILGILYLFFAWSSQVFA
;
A
#
# COMPACT_ATOMS: atom_id res chain seq x y z
N MET A 1 -1.47 7.58 -0.52
CA MET A 1 -1.54 6.15 -0.93
C MET A 1 -1.18 5.88 -2.39
N TRP A 2 -1.19 6.87 -3.29
CA TRP A 2 -0.98 6.64 -4.74
C TRP A 2 0.44 6.19 -5.08
N PHE A 3 1.38 6.52 -4.19
CA PHE A 3 2.80 6.29 -4.34
C PHE A 3 3.17 4.81 -4.46
N VAL A 4 2.50 3.93 -3.71
CA VAL A 4 2.84 2.49 -3.66
C VAL A 4 2.53 1.82 -5.01
N LEU A 5 1.37 2.10 -5.60
CA LEU A 5 0.99 1.52 -6.90
C LEU A 5 1.85 2.04 -8.05
N ILE A 6 2.28 3.30 -8.00
CA ILE A 6 3.26 3.84 -8.94
C ILE A 6 4.56 3.02 -8.87
N TRP A 7 5.05 2.72 -7.67
CA TRP A 7 6.26 1.92 -7.53
C TRP A 7 6.10 0.48 -7.98
N PHE A 8 4.97 -0.18 -7.71
CA PHE A 8 4.73 -1.51 -8.25
C PHE A 8 4.68 -1.51 -9.78
N TYR A 9 4.21 -0.42 -10.40
CA TYR A 9 4.25 -0.26 -11.85
C TYR A 9 5.66 0.00 -12.39
N LEU A 10 6.45 0.83 -11.71
CA LEU A 10 7.82 1.14 -12.11
C LEU A 10 8.78 -0.02 -11.86
N TRP A 11 8.59 -0.80 -10.81
CA TRP A 11 9.49 -1.87 -10.40
C TRP A 11 9.98 -2.80 -11.52
N PRO A 12 9.09 -3.43 -12.32
CA PRO A 12 9.50 -4.35 -13.38
C PRO A 12 10.26 -3.67 -14.54
N THR A 13 10.28 -2.33 -14.59
CA THR A 13 11.03 -1.58 -15.61
C THR A 13 12.44 -1.18 -15.16
N GLY A 14 12.90 -1.69 -14.01
CA GLY A 14 14.23 -1.42 -13.45
C GLY A 14 15.34 -1.58 -14.46
N GLY A 15 16.15 -0.53 -14.64
CA GLY A 15 17.26 -0.51 -15.59
C GLY A 15 16.88 -0.30 -17.07
N TYR A 16 15.60 -0.40 -17.44
CA TYR A 16 15.12 -0.24 -18.81
C TYR A 16 14.71 1.20 -19.11
N TRP A 17 15.69 2.11 -19.19
CA TRP A 17 15.43 3.55 -19.44
C TRP A 17 14.66 3.84 -20.75
N SER A 18 14.73 2.94 -21.73
CA SER A 18 14.00 3.08 -22.99
C SER A 18 12.48 3.09 -22.82
N VAL A 19 11.93 2.55 -21.72
CA VAL A 19 10.47 2.56 -21.47
C VAL A 19 9.90 3.98 -21.38
N PHE A 20 10.70 4.98 -21.00
CA PHE A 20 10.29 6.39 -20.96
C PHE A 20 10.02 6.97 -22.35
N HIS A 21 10.43 6.30 -23.42
CA HIS A 21 10.06 6.70 -24.79
C HIS A 21 8.81 5.96 -25.30
N SER A 22 8.21 5.10 -24.49
CA SER A 22 7.07 4.27 -24.86
C SER A 22 5.76 4.94 -24.46
N PHE A 23 4.87 5.20 -25.41
CA PHE A 23 3.52 5.71 -25.09
C PHE A 23 2.70 4.76 -24.18
N PRO A 24 2.68 3.43 -24.40
CA PRO A 24 2.03 2.49 -23.46
C PRO A 24 2.50 2.64 -22.01
N PHE A 25 3.79 2.98 -21.80
CA PHE A 25 4.33 3.15 -20.45
C PHE A 25 3.60 4.24 -19.68
N TYR A 26 3.31 5.38 -20.31
CA TYR A 26 2.61 6.48 -19.65
C TYR A 26 1.13 6.17 -19.40
N ILE A 27 0.48 5.39 -20.26
CA ILE A 27 -0.89 4.94 -20.02
C ILE A 27 -0.95 4.01 -18.81
N GLY A 28 -0.04 3.04 -18.70
CA GLY A 28 0.07 2.18 -17.52
C GLY A 28 0.39 2.98 -16.25
N LEU A 29 1.29 3.97 -16.34
CA LEU A 29 1.61 4.86 -15.23
C LEU A 29 0.38 5.64 -14.77
N LEU A 30 -0.36 6.25 -15.70
CA LEU A 30 -1.62 6.93 -15.39
C LEU A 30 -2.61 5.97 -14.73
N SER A 31 -2.71 4.73 -15.22
CA SER A 31 -3.58 3.70 -14.67
C SER A 31 -3.25 3.34 -13.22
N SER A 32 -1.97 3.33 -12.86
CA SER A 32 -1.47 3.11 -11.50
C SER A 32 -1.83 4.22 -10.51
N THR A 33 -2.27 5.38 -11.01
CA THR A 33 -2.76 6.50 -10.20
C THR A 33 -4.26 6.34 -9.92
N LEU A 34 -5.10 7.26 -10.39
CA LEU A 34 -6.53 7.28 -10.07
C LEU A 34 -7.27 5.96 -10.37
N PRO A 35 -7.12 5.30 -11.55
CA PRO A 35 -7.95 4.14 -11.88
C PRO A 35 -7.79 2.95 -10.94
N LEU A 36 -6.56 2.48 -10.72
CA LEU A 36 -6.32 1.34 -9.83
C LEU A 36 -6.54 1.70 -8.36
N ASN A 37 -6.20 2.92 -7.94
CA ASN A 37 -6.49 3.37 -6.56
C ASN A 37 -8.00 3.43 -6.31
N LEU A 38 -8.80 3.91 -7.27
CA LEU A 38 -10.25 3.96 -7.16
C LEU A 38 -10.85 2.56 -7.05
N LEU A 39 -10.32 1.56 -7.77
CA LEU A 39 -10.75 0.17 -7.58
C LEU A 39 -10.50 -0.31 -6.16
N MET A 40 -9.25 -0.16 -5.69
CA MET A 40 -8.83 -0.71 -4.41
C MET A 40 -9.54 -0.06 -3.24
N PHE A 41 -9.57 1.26 -3.20
CA PHE A 41 -10.17 2.02 -2.11
C PHE A 41 -11.68 2.15 -2.27
N GLY A 42 -12.21 2.20 -3.49
CA GLY A 42 -13.65 2.25 -3.72
C GLY A 42 -14.38 0.99 -3.25
N ILE A 43 -13.82 -0.20 -3.52
CA ILE A 43 -14.36 -1.45 -2.95
C ILE A 43 -14.24 -1.45 -1.42
N ASN A 44 -13.11 -0.97 -0.87
CA ASN A 44 -12.92 -0.87 0.57
C ASN A 44 -13.95 0.06 1.24
N ASP A 45 -14.15 1.27 0.72
CA ASP A 45 -15.10 2.26 1.23
C ASP A 45 -16.57 1.76 1.13
N MET A 46 -16.91 0.97 0.10
CA MET A 46 -18.23 0.34 0.00
C MET A 46 -18.46 -0.74 1.07
N VAL A 47 -17.45 -1.57 1.36
CA VAL A 47 -17.55 -2.69 2.31
C VAL A 47 -17.47 -2.21 3.76
N ASP A 48 -16.62 -1.22 4.03
CA ASP A 48 -16.37 -0.71 5.38
C ASP A 48 -17.20 0.55 5.70
N PHE A 49 -18.27 0.83 4.94
CA PHE A 49 -19.14 2.02 5.14
C PHE A 49 -19.52 2.25 6.61
N ASP A 50 -20.06 1.24 7.30
CA ASP A 50 -20.53 1.40 8.68
C ASP A 50 -19.35 1.65 9.66
N VAL A 51 -18.19 1.06 9.39
CA VAL A 51 -16.95 1.23 10.17
C VAL A 51 -16.38 2.63 9.96
N ASP A 52 -16.39 3.11 8.73
CA ASP A 52 -15.85 4.41 8.35
C ASP A 52 -16.63 5.58 8.95
N GLN A 53 -17.93 5.40 9.20
CA GLN A 53 -18.73 6.41 9.93
C GLN A 53 -18.26 6.57 11.39
N LEU A 54 -17.74 5.51 12.01
CA LEU A 54 -17.32 5.51 13.42
C LEU A 54 -15.88 5.98 13.61
N HIS A 55 -15.05 5.95 12.56
CA HIS A 55 -13.64 6.32 12.65
C HIS A 55 -13.45 7.84 12.78
N THR A 56 -12.73 8.26 13.82
CA THR A 56 -12.46 9.68 14.11
C THR A 56 -11.62 10.38 13.04
N ARG A 57 -10.74 9.63 12.35
CA ARG A 57 -9.82 10.14 11.32
C ARG A 57 -10.42 10.30 9.91
N LYS A 58 -11.55 9.67 9.62
CA LYS A 58 -12.22 9.77 8.30
C LYS A 58 -12.88 11.14 8.13
N GLY A 59 -13.04 11.59 6.90
CA GLY A 59 -13.57 12.92 6.55
C GLY A 59 -12.51 13.94 6.14
N SER A 60 -11.35 13.48 5.68
CA SER A 60 -10.27 14.34 5.16
C SER A 60 -9.72 13.79 3.85
N TYR A 61 -9.03 14.63 3.08
CA TYR A 61 -8.39 14.20 1.82
C TYR A 61 -7.32 13.12 2.01
N ILE A 62 -6.71 13.04 3.20
CA ILE A 62 -5.59 12.12 3.46
C ILE A 62 -6.09 10.75 3.90
N PHE A 63 -7.14 10.71 4.72
CA PHE A 63 -7.66 9.48 5.34
C PHE A 63 -8.97 8.98 4.72
N GLY A 64 -9.42 9.61 3.64
CA GLY A 64 -10.64 9.24 2.91
C GLY A 64 -11.88 10.01 3.38
N ALA A 65 -12.88 10.08 2.50
CA ALA A 65 -14.14 10.75 2.77
C ALA A 65 -15.05 9.91 3.67
N ARG A 66 -15.91 10.56 4.45
CA ARG A 66 -17.11 9.91 5.01
C ARG A 66 -18.21 9.99 3.96
N ALA A 67 -18.19 9.04 3.02
CA ALA A 67 -19.15 9.00 1.94
C ALA A 67 -20.55 8.62 2.46
N SER A 68 -21.58 9.14 1.80
CA SER A 68 -22.97 8.73 1.95
C SER A 68 -23.28 7.48 1.12
N ARG A 69 -24.36 6.76 1.44
CA ARG A 69 -24.79 5.58 0.66
C ARG A 69 -25.08 5.93 -0.81
N SER A 70 -25.59 7.12 -1.10
CA SER A 70 -25.86 7.58 -2.47
C SER A 70 -24.60 7.87 -3.27
N GLU A 71 -23.53 8.34 -2.64
CA GLU A 71 -22.23 8.52 -3.29
C GLU A 71 -21.57 7.17 -3.56
N LEU A 72 -21.60 6.26 -2.59
CA LEU A 72 -21.06 4.91 -2.74
C LEU A 72 -21.79 4.09 -3.82
N ALA A 73 -23.09 4.28 -3.99
CA ALA A 73 -23.87 3.60 -5.03
C ALA A 73 -23.41 3.94 -6.47
N GLN A 74 -22.73 5.07 -6.67
CA GLN A 74 -22.20 5.48 -7.97
C GLN A 74 -20.81 4.90 -8.26
N LEU A 75 -20.08 4.46 -7.23
CA LEU A 75 -18.72 3.96 -7.37
C LEU A 75 -18.58 2.76 -8.31
N PRO A 76 -19.48 1.75 -8.33
CA PRO A 76 -19.37 0.64 -9.27
C PRO A 76 -19.30 1.10 -10.73
N LEU A 77 -20.15 2.04 -11.13
CA LEU A 77 -20.15 2.58 -12.49
C LEU A 77 -18.90 3.42 -12.73
N LEU A 78 -18.53 4.28 -11.78
CA LEU A 78 -17.34 5.14 -11.90
C LEU A 78 -16.07 4.30 -12.03
N MET A 79 -15.91 3.28 -11.18
CA MET A 79 -14.84 2.30 -11.26
C MET A 79 -14.83 1.63 -12.62
N ALA A 80 -15.97 1.08 -13.06
CA ALA A 80 -16.06 0.43 -14.37
C ALA A 80 -15.61 1.35 -15.51
N VAL A 81 -16.10 2.59 -15.58
CA VAL A 81 -15.73 3.53 -16.65
C VAL A 81 -14.26 3.96 -16.57
N ILE A 82 -13.79 4.35 -15.38
CA ILE A 82 -12.43 4.88 -15.20
C ILE A 82 -11.37 3.79 -15.38
N ILE A 83 -11.67 2.54 -14.99
CA ILE A 83 -10.74 1.41 -15.11
C ILE A 83 -10.78 0.81 -16.52
N LEU A 84 -11.97 0.71 -17.14
CA LEU A 84 -12.11 0.09 -18.46
C LEU A 84 -11.41 0.92 -19.54
N CYS A 85 -11.43 2.26 -19.47
CA CYS A 85 -10.78 3.12 -20.46
C CYS A 85 -9.28 2.82 -20.66
N PRO A 86 -8.41 2.90 -19.63
CA PRO A 86 -7.00 2.57 -19.79
C PRO A 86 -6.77 1.10 -20.12
N ILE A 87 -7.58 0.18 -19.60
CA ILE A 87 -7.45 -1.25 -19.90
C ILE A 87 -7.72 -1.53 -21.37
N VAL A 88 -8.77 -0.95 -21.95
CA VAL A 88 -9.10 -1.12 -23.37
C VAL A 88 -7.99 -0.55 -24.25
N VAL A 89 -7.48 0.65 -23.92
CA VAL A 89 -6.35 1.25 -24.63
C VAL A 89 -5.13 0.33 -24.57
N LEU A 90 -4.74 -0.13 -23.37
CA LEU A 90 -3.61 -1.04 -23.19
C LEU A 90 -3.84 -2.38 -23.90
N ALA A 91 -5.05 -2.94 -23.86
CA ALA A 91 -5.37 -4.21 -24.50
C ALA A 91 -5.35 -4.14 -26.03
N VAL A 92 -5.74 -3.01 -26.64
CA VAL A 92 -5.62 -2.80 -28.09
C VAL A 92 -4.14 -2.71 -28.49
N MET A 93 -3.34 -2.02 -27.67
CA MET A 93 -1.91 -1.80 -27.90
C MET A 93 -1.03 -3.00 -27.55
N ALA A 94 -1.49 -3.88 -26.66
CA ALA A 94 -0.77 -5.06 -26.22
C ALA A 94 -0.71 -6.12 -27.31
N THR A 95 0.47 -6.67 -27.53
CA THR A 95 0.70 -7.88 -28.32
C THR A 95 0.12 -9.11 -27.62
N GLU A 96 0.19 -9.15 -26.28
CA GLU A 96 -0.17 -10.27 -25.39
C GLU A 96 -1.55 -10.08 -24.72
N ARG A 97 -2.58 -9.84 -25.53
CA ARG A 97 -3.92 -9.41 -25.05
C ARG A 97 -4.54 -10.31 -23.99
N VAL A 98 -4.38 -11.63 -24.13
CA VAL A 98 -4.92 -12.62 -23.18
C VAL A 98 -4.24 -12.50 -21.83
N ASN A 99 -2.92 -12.38 -21.80
CA ASN A 99 -2.16 -12.22 -20.56
C ASN A 99 -2.53 -10.91 -19.85
N SER A 100 -2.68 -9.80 -20.59
CA SER A 100 -3.14 -8.53 -20.03
C SER A 100 -4.54 -8.63 -19.41
N ALA A 101 -5.48 -9.32 -20.09
CA ALA A 101 -6.83 -9.54 -19.56
C ALA A 101 -6.83 -10.41 -18.29
N LEU A 102 -6.01 -11.47 -18.26
CA LEU A 102 -5.84 -12.31 -17.07
C LEU A 102 -5.26 -11.53 -15.90
N TRP A 103 -4.29 -10.64 -16.15
CA TRP A 103 -3.73 -9.78 -15.10
C TRP A 103 -4.77 -8.87 -14.47
N VAL A 104 -5.62 -8.22 -15.27
CA VAL A 104 -6.73 -7.40 -14.78
C VAL A 104 -7.70 -8.23 -13.94
N LEU A 105 -8.08 -9.41 -14.45
CA LEU A 105 -9.00 -10.31 -13.76
C LEU A 105 -8.42 -10.75 -12.41
N CYS A 106 -7.15 -11.18 -12.39
CA CYS A 106 -6.44 -11.54 -11.17
C CYS A 106 -6.40 -10.38 -10.18
N PHE A 107 -6.09 -9.15 -10.63
CA PHE A 107 -6.08 -7.98 -9.75
C PHE A 107 -7.46 -7.71 -9.13
N LEU A 108 -8.53 -7.76 -9.94
CA LEU A 108 -9.89 -7.60 -9.46
C LEU A 108 -10.27 -8.69 -8.45
N LEU A 109 -9.98 -9.96 -8.76
CA LEU A 109 -10.24 -11.09 -7.87
C LEU A 109 -9.48 -10.96 -6.56
N CYS A 110 -8.19 -10.62 -6.60
CA CYS A 110 -7.39 -10.35 -5.41
C CYS A 110 -8.00 -9.22 -4.58
N ASN A 111 -8.47 -8.14 -5.21
CA ASN A 111 -9.08 -7.02 -4.49
C ASN A 111 -10.42 -7.40 -3.82
N ILE A 112 -11.24 -8.20 -4.51
CA ILE A 112 -12.48 -8.76 -3.96
C ILE A 112 -12.17 -9.68 -2.78
N VAL A 113 -11.26 -10.65 -2.95
CA VAL A 113 -10.85 -11.59 -1.90
C VAL A 113 -10.28 -10.86 -0.68
N TYR A 114 -9.56 -9.77 -0.92
CA TYR A 114 -8.98 -8.96 0.14
C TYR A 114 -10.06 -8.20 0.94
N ASN A 115 -11.05 -7.58 0.28
CA ASN A 115 -12.00 -6.70 0.97
C ASN A 115 -13.34 -7.35 1.33
N VAL A 116 -13.90 -8.18 0.44
CA VAL A 116 -15.31 -8.57 0.47
C VAL A 116 -15.53 -9.86 1.30
N PRO A 117 -16.56 -9.91 2.18
CA PRO A 117 -16.95 -11.14 2.87
C PRO A 117 -17.35 -12.28 1.91
N PRO A 118 -17.19 -13.56 2.31
CA PRO A 118 -16.76 -14.02 3.64
C PRO A 118 -15.23 -14.07 3.82
N VAL A 119 -14.44 -13.88 2.76
CA VAL A 119 -12.98 -14.07 2.85
C VAL A 119 -12.29 -12.89 3.54
N ALA A 120 -12.58 -11.66 3.09
CA ALA A 120 -12.15 -10.37 3.65
C ALA A 120 -10.78 -10.43 4.35
N LEU A 121 -9.70 -10.73 3.60
CA LEU A 121 -8.34 -10.83 4.15
C LEU A 121 -7.90 -9.54 4.86
N ALA A 122 -8.43 -8.37 4.48
CA ALA A 122 -8.19 -7.10 5.15
C ALA A 122 -8.63 -7.09 6.62
N ARG A 123 -9.52 -8.01 7.04
CA ARG A 123 -10.00 -8.16 8.42
C ARG A 123 -9.25 -9.26 9.19
N LYS A 124 -8.22 -9.84 8.57
CA LYS A 124 -7.41 -10.95 9.08
C LYS A 124 -5.97 -10.49 9.36
N PRO A 125 -5.20 -11.24 10.16
CA PRO A 125 -3.94 -10.77 10.72
C PRO A 125 -2.78 -10.80 9.70
N TYR A 126 -2.56 -9.72 8.95
CA TYR A 126 -1.52 -9.68 7.91
C TYR A 126 -0.74 -8.35 7.78
N ASP A 127 -1.29 -7.19 8.15
CA ASP A 127 -0.63 -5.87 7.97
C ASP A 127 -0.31 -5.22 9.32
N LEU A 128 0.84 -5.59 9.91
CA LEU A 128 1.23 -5.12 11.24
C LEU A 128 1.30 -3.59 11.35
N HIS A 129 1.82 -2.89 10.33
CA HIS A 129 2.06 -1.45 10.43
C HIS A 129 0.74 -0.67 10.38
N GLY A 130 -0.12 -0.97 9.41
CA GLY A 130 -1.45 -0.36 9.29
C GLY A 130 -2.32 -0.67 10.50
N GLU A 131 -2.37 -1.94 10.92
CA GLU A 131 -3.18 -2.41 12.05
C GLU A 131 -2.80 -1.74 13.39
N MET A 132 -1.54 -1.31 13.60
CA MET A 132 -1.16 -0.60 14.84
C MET A 132 -1.68 0.83 14.90
N VAL A 133 -1.80 1.50 13.76
CA VAL A 133 -2.40 2.84 13.69
C VAL A 133 -3.89 2.76 13.99
N ASP A 134 -4.53 1.64 13.62
CA ASP A 134 -5.98 1.45 13.70
C ASP A 134 -6.48 0.58 14.83
N ILE A 135 -5.59 0.12 15.72
CA ILE A 135 -5.92 -0.87 16.77
C ILE A 135 -7.20 -0.56 17.55
N GLU A 136 -7.42 0.70 17.94
CA GLU A 136 -8.63 1.09 18.70
C GLU A 136 -9.90 1.05 17.86
N GLY A 137 -9.83 1.50 16.60
CA GLY A 137 -10.95 1.48 15.67
C GLY A 137 -11.30 0.06 15.24
N ASP A 138 -10.28 -0.73 14.90
CA ASP A 138 -10.40 -2.14 14.52
C ASP A 138 -10.99 -2.97 15.67
N ALA A 139 -10.54 -2.76 16.91
CA ALA A 139 -11.08 -3.44 18.09
C ALA A 139 -12.55 -3.08 18.34
N LYS A 140 -12.92 -1.80 18.25
CA LYS A 140 -14.32 -1.34 18.42
C LYS A 140 -15.26 -1.92 17.36
N CYS A 141 -14.74 -2.16 16.16
CA CYS A 141 -15.49 -2.73 15.04
C CYS A 141 -15.47 -4.26 15.02
N GLY A 142 -14.89 -4.91 16.03
CA GLY A 142 -14.80 -6.37 16.12
C GLY A 142 -13.91 -7.02 15.07
N LYS A 143 -12.96 -6.29 14.48
CA LYS A 143 -11.98 -6.86 13.53
C LYS A 143 -10.98 -7.73 14.30
N ASN A 144 -10.59 -8.85 13.69
CA ASN A 144 -9.73 -9.89 14.30
C ASN A 144 -8.29 -9.83 13.77
N THR A 145 -7.73 -8.62 13.71
CA THR A 145 -6.40 -8.35 13.16
C THR A 145 -5.27 -8.86 14.07
N THR A 146 -4.04 -8.88 13.56
CA THR A 146 -2.86 -9.37 14.31
C THR A 146 -2.65 -8.52 15.54
N VAL A 147 -2.73 -7.21 15.36
CA VAL A 147 -2.46 -6.24 16.41
C VAL A 147 -3.56 -6.25 17.47
N VAL A 148 -4.84 -6.41 17.09
CA VAL A 148 -5.93 -6.55 18.04
C VAL A 148 -5.76 -7.82 18.90
N LYS A 149 -5.33 -8.94 18.29
CA LYS A 149 -5.09 -10.21 19.01
C LYS A 149 -3.85 -10.21 19.89
N LEU A 150 -2.73 -9.69 19.39
CA LEU A 150 -1.46 -9.68 20.12
C LEU A 150 -1.37 -8.55 21.15
N GLY A 151 -2.10 -7.46 20.91
CA GLY A 151 -1.92 -6.20 21.61
C GLY A 151 -0.73 -5.40 21.06
N ARG A 152 -0.79 -4.08 21.26
CA ARG A 152 0.16 -3.10 20.67
C ARG A 152 1.62 -3.44 20.95
N LEU A 153 1.97 -3.75 22.20
CA LEU A 153 3.37 -3.99 22.59
C LEU A 153 3.96 -5.23 21.90
N LYS A 154 3.23 -6.35 21.89
CA LYS A 154 3.70 -7.59 21.27
C LYS A 154 3.79 -7.45 19.75
N ALA A 155 2.82 -6.79 19.12
CA ALA A 155 2.84 -6.50 17.70
C ALA A 155 4.02 -5.58 17.30
N GLN A 156 4.35 -4.59 18.14
CA GLN A 156 5.51 -3.71 17.92
C GLN A 156 6.82 -4.50 17.92
N TRP A 157 7.02 -5.38 18.92
CA TRP A 157 8.20 -6.25 18.97
C TRP A 157 8.27 -7.17 17.76
N LEU A 158 7.15 -7.78 17.37
CA LEU A 158 7.08 -8.62 16.19
C LEU A 158 7.50 -7.85 14.93
N MET A 159 6.99 -6.63 14.72
CA MET A 159 7.37 -5.80 13.59
C MET A 159 8.88 -5.50 13.60
N TRP A 160 9.45 -5.08 14.73
CA TRP A 160 10.89 -4.82 14.82
C TRP A 160 11.74 -6.05 14.54
N THR A 161 11.33 -7.22 15.03
CA THR A 161 11.98 -8.49 14.71
C THR A 161 11.93 -8.78 13.21
N LEU A 162 10.75 -8.63 12.58
CA LEU A 162 10.61 -8.85 11.15
C LEU A 162 11.45 -7.86 10.32
N THR A 163 11.52 -6.59 10.70
CA THR A 163 12.38 -5.59 10.05
C THR A 163 13.86 -5.93 10.21
N ALA A 164 14.30 -6.38 11.39
CA ALA A 164 15.67 -6.83 11.62
C ALA A 164 16.00 -8.10 10.79
N CYS A 165 15.07 -9.05 10.71
CA CYS A 165 15.20 -10.22 9.85
C CYS A 165 15.28 -9.82 8.37
N ALA A 166 14.47 -8.85 7.91
CA ALA A 166 14.53 -8.33 6.56
C ALA A 166 15.91 -7.72 6.26
N ALA A 167 16.45 -6.90 7.17
CA ALA A 167 17.81 -6.36 7.05
C ALA A 167 18.85 -7.49 6.89
N LEU A 168 18.78 -8.51 7.75
CA LEU A 168 19.70 -9.65 7.70
C LEU A 168 19.59 -10.44 6.39
N VAL A 169 18.36 -10.76 5.96
CA VAL A 169 18.09 -11.48 4.71
C VAL A 169 18.65 -10.69 3.52
N THR A 170 18.47 -9.38 3.51
CA THR A 170 18.95 -8.54 2.41
C THR A 170 20.47 -8.45 2.36
N TYR A 171 21.13 -8.47 3.51
CA TYR A 171 22.59 -8.56 3.58
C TYR A 171 23.10 -9.91 3.08
N ILE A 172 22.53 -11.01 3.60
CA ILE A 172 23.02 -12.37 3.32
C ILE A 172 22.69 -12.81 1.90
N LEU A 173 21.45 -12.63 1.46
CA LEU A 173 20.97 -13.16 0.17
C LEU A 173 21.23 -12.22 -0.99
N LEU A 174 21.11 -10.91 -0.78
CA LEU A 174 21.23 -9.92 -1.86
C LEU A 174 22.59 -9.21 -1.86
N GLY A 175 23.41 -9.37 -0.82
CA GLY A 175 24.69 -8.67 -0.67
C GLY A 175 24.56 -7.14 -0.64
N SER A 176 23.33 -6.62 -0.50
CA SER A 176 23.05 -5.20 -0.70
C SER A 176 23.23 -4.43 0.59
N VAL A 177 24.38 -3.78 0.73
CA VAL A 177 24.68 -2.89 1.87
C VAL A 177 23.65 -1.76 1.96
N VAL A 178 23.27 -1.19 0.82
CA VAL A 178 22.29 -0.08 0.77
C VAL A 178 20.93 -0.50 1.31
N LEU A 179 20.43 -1.66 0.90
CA LEU A 179 19.13 -2.18 1.39
C LEU A 179 19.19 -2.54 2.87
N THR A 180 20.29 -3.13 3.30
CA THR A 180 20.54 -3.44 4.71
C THR A 180 20.53 -2.16 5.55
N THR A 181 21.26 -1.12 5.12
CA THR A 181 21.31 0.17 5.81
C THR A 181 19.95 0.85 5.88
N TYR A 182 19.14 0.78 4.81
CA TYR A 182 17.78 1.30 4.81
C TYR A 182 16.91 0.66 5.91
N TYR A 183 16.87 -0.68 5.99
CA TYR A 183 16.11 -1.38 7.02
C TYR A 183 16.63 -1.10 8.43
N LEU A 184 17.95 -0.94 8.62
CA LEU A 184 18.52 -0.58 9.92
C LEU A 184 18.17 0.84 10.35
N ILE A 185 18.17 1.80 9.42
CA ILE A 185 17.73 3.19 9.70
C ILE A 185 16.24 3.19 10.04
N ASP A 186 15.41 2.48 9.27
CA ASP A 186 13.98 2.39 9.53
C ASP A 186 13.69 1.80 10.92
N LEU A 187 14.37 0.70 11.27
CA LEU A 187 14.29 0.09 12.59
C LEU A 187 14.70 1.06 13.70
N ALA A 188 15.84 1.75 13.53
CA ALA A 188 16.34 2.71 14.51
C ALA A 188 15.37 3.89 14.71
N LEU A 189 14.81 4.43 13.63
CA LEU A 189 13.82 5.51 13.69
C LEU A 189 12.52 5.06 14.35
N SER A 190 12.06 3.83 14.07
CA SER A 190 10.87 3.24 14.68
C SER A 190 11.05 3.03 16.20
N VAL A 191 12.20 2.49 16.63
CA VAL A 191 12.55 2.34 18.05
C VAL A 191 12.67 3.70 18.73
N TYR A 192 13.36 4.65 18.09
CA TYR A 192 13.51 6.01 18.60
C TYR A 192 12.15 6.70 18.81
N GLY A 193 11.25 6.64 17.81
CA GLY A 193 9.91 7.20 17.91
C GLY A 193 9.11 6.58 19.06
N HIS A 194 9.25 5.27 19.30
CA HIS A 194 8.55 4.58 20.38
C HIS A 194 9.06 4.97 21.79
N THR A 195 10.37 5.12 21.94
CA THR A 195 11.01 5.41 23.25
C THR A 195 10.74 6.83 23.79
N ARG A 196 10.28 7.77 22.95
CA ARG A 196 10.03 9.17 23.38
C ARG A 196 8.65 9.48 23.97
N GLY A 197 7.70 8.54 24.00
CA GLY A 197 6.42 8.67 24.72
C GLY A 197 5.42 9.69 24.11
N ALA A 198 4.12 9.44 24.31
CA ALA A 198 2.96 10.03 23.62
C ALA A 198 2.76 11.58 23.68
N GLY A 199 3.58 12.33 24.41
CA GLY A 199 3.33 13.75 24.72
C GLY A 199 3.86 14.79 23.71
N SER A 200 4.95 14.51 22.98
CA SER A 200 5.47 15.36 21.89
C SER A 200 5.17 14.80 20.49
N LEU A 201 4.32 13.76 20.46
CA LEU A 201 4.39 12.69 19.47
C LEU A 201 3.97 13.11 18.06
N GLU A 202 3.02 14.03 17.90
CA GLU A 202 2.43 14.29 16.59
C GLU A 202 3.42 14.97 15.63
N LYS A 203 4.19 15.96 16.11
CA LYS A 203 5.18 16.69 15.30
C LYS A 203 6.42 15.85 15.02
N ASP A 204 6.90 15.10 16.02
CA ASP A 204 8.08 14.24 15.89
C ASP A 204 7.78 13.01 15.01
N THR A 205 6.62 12.38 15.18
CA THR A 205 6.18 11.24 14.35
C THR A 205 5.95 11.67 12.91
N THR A 206 5.34 12.84 12.68
CA THR A 206 5.18 13.40 11.33
C THR A 206 6.53 13.66 10.67
N THR A 207 7.52 14.12 11.44
CA THR A 207 8.88 14.37 10.93
C THR A 207 9.59 13.07 10.59
N ILE A 208 9.55 12.07 11.48
CA ILE A 208 10.11 10.73 11.24
C ILE A 208 9.47 10.10 10.00
N PHE A 209 8.14 10.15 9.87
CA PHE A 209 7.43 9.62 8.72
C PHE A 209 7.83 10.30 7.40
N LYS A 210 8.02 11.63 7.40
CA LYS A 210 8.52 12.37 6.24
C LYS A 210 9.93 11.93 5.86
N VAL A 211 10.82 11.77 6.84
CA VAL A 211 12.19 11.30 6.62
C VAL A 211 12.19 9.87 6.06
N GLN A 212 11.44 8.96 6.67
CA GLN A 212 11.27 7.59 6.17
C GLN A 212 10.70 7.54 4.76
N SER A 213 9.71 8.40 4.46
CA SER A 213 9.14 8.50 3.13
C SER A 213 10.20 8.91 2.11
N ILE A 214 10.94 10.00 2.36
CA ILE A 214 12.01 10.49 1.46
C ILE A 214 13.09 9.42 1.27
N LEU A 215 13.57 8.81 2.35
CA LEU A 215 14.55 7.72 2.28
C LEU A 215 14.01 6.54 1.48
N GLY A 216 12.73 6.19 1.65
CA GLY A 216 12.05 5.18 0.86
C GLY A 216 12.02 5.51 -0.63
N ILE A 217 11.72 6.76 -1.01
CA ILE A 217 11.75 7.20 -2.42
C ILE A 217 13.15 7.02 -3.02
N LEU A 218 14.16 7.54 -2.31
CA LEU A 218 15.56 7.49 -2.76
C LEU A 218 16.05 6.04 -2.88
N TYR A 219 15.67 5.20 -1.91
CA TYR A 219 15.96 3.78 -1.92
C TYR A 219 15.29 3.07 -3.10
N LEU A 220 13.99 3.26 -3.32
CA LEU A 220 13.27 2.62 -4.41
C LEU A 220 13.85 3.01 -5.76
N PHE A 221 14.26 4.27 -5.92
CA PHE A 221 14.97 4.73 -7.11
C PHE A 221 16.35 4.05 -7.27
N PHE A 222 17.14 3.95 -6.19
CA PHE A 222 18.40 3.22 -6.21
C PHE A 222 18.19 1.75 -6.62
N ALA A 223 17.28 1.04 -5.94
CA ALA A 223 17.00 -0.36 -6.22
C ALA A 223 16.56 -0.60 -7.67
N TRP A 224 15.70 0.27 -8.19
CA TRP A 224 15.25 0.27 -9.58
C TRP A 224 16.39 0.52 -10.57
N SER A 225 17.24 1.53 -10.31
CA SER A 225 18.33 1.92 -11.20
C SER A 225 19.51 0.95 -11.20
N SER A 226 19.80 0.35 -10.04
CA SER A 226 20.91 -0.57 -9.83
C SER A 226 20.54 -2.04 -10.05
N GLN A 227 19.27 -2.32 -10.41
CA GLN A 227 18.78 -3.67 -10.70
C GLN A 227 19.11 -4.67 -9.59
N VAL A 228 18.94 -4.27 -8.33
CA VAL A 228 19.39 -5.03 -7.13
C VAL A 228 18.77 -6.44 -7.05
N PHE A 229 17.65 -6.67 -7.75
CA PHE A 229 16.89 -7.92 -7.74
C PHE A 229 16.86 -8.63 -9.09
N ALA A 230 17.64 -8.18 -10.07
CA ALA A 230 17.75 -8.79 -11.40
C ALA A 230 18.91 -9.79 -11.50
#